data_AF-E2S7B9-F1
#
_entry.id   AF-E2S7B9-F1
#
_cell.length_a   1.000
_cell.length_b   1.000
_cell.length_c   1.000
_cell.angle_alpha   90.00
_cell.angle_beta   90.00
_cell.angle_gamma   90.00
#
_symmetry.space_group_name_H-M   'P 1'
#
loop_
_entity.id
_entity.type
_entity.pdbx_description
1 polymer ?
#
loop_
_entity_poly.entity_id
_entity_poly.type
_entity_poly.pdbx_seq_one_letter_code
_entity_poly.pdbx_strand_id
1 'polypeptide(L)'
;MYKPKMVSAVLYKHALVILAILGIVTALIPAATADQAKGDNSESRVQLEANGTTITKMTDLELSGFLRDHEPDIQPDSGYEYDPDSAVGWYTENSGVYISYNLIGDEALRFGTVGTLFEQDGSQVQNEIIAVGNEEGGTGKTWTDHQLVAEENFSESDADETLVPQANAFTRFSDCMDSKGVPGWVINAISIGCAAVCAVTLGTGCVACIAGLAGTYSTNIGYCVAKASKGE
;
A
#
# COMPACT_ATOMS: atom_id res chain seq x y z
N MET A 1 -31.59 -17.00 34.54
CA MET A 1 -31.36 -16.58 33.14
C MET A 1 -30.35 -15.44 33.15
N TYR A 2 -29.09 -15.74 32.84
CA TYR A 2 -27.98 -14.78 32.84
C TYR A 2 -27.64 -14.48 31.37
N LYS A 3 -27.86 -13.23 30.91
CA LYS A 3 -27.47 -12.80 29.56
C LYS A 3 -25.97 -12.45 29.58
N PRO A 4 -25.11 -13.10 28.79
CA PRO A 4 -23.73 -12.66 28.67
C PRO A 4 -23.68 -11.30 27.96
N LYS A 5 -22.92 -10.36 28.53
CA LYS A 5 -22.69 -9.03 27.98
C LYS A 5 -21.80 -9.15 26.73
N MET A 6 -22.25 -8.57 25.62
CA MET A 6 -21.49 -8.35 24.38
C MET A 6 -20.35 -7.35 24.60
N VAL A 7 -19.29 -7.73 25.31
CA VAL A 7 -18.06 -6.93 25.44
C VAL A 7 -16.92 -7.51 24.59
N SER A 8 -17.13 -8.67 23.95
CA SER A 8 -16.05 -9.44 23.34
C SER A 8 -15.75 -9.13 21.87
N ALA A 9 -16.60 -8.43 21.14
CA ALA A 9 -16.41 -8.25 19.69
C ALA A 9 -15.44 -7.12 19.33
N VAL A 10 -15.43 -6.02 20.10
CA VAL A 10 -14.60 -4.83 19.81
C VAL A 10 -13.14 -5.08 20.22
N LEU A 11 -12.91 -5.69 21.39
CA LEU A 11 -11.58 -6.07 21.86
C LEU A 11 -10.91 -7.13 20.96
N TYR A 12 -11.71 -8.02 20.34
CA TYR A 12 -11.20 -9.03 19.42
C TYR A 12 -10.76 -8.44 18.08
N LYS A 13 -11.48 -7.42 17.56
CA LYS A 13 -11.10 -6.69 16.35
C LYS A 13 -9.78 -5.93 16.55
N HIS A 14 -9.63 -5.21 17.66
CA HIS A 14 -8.38 -4.48 17.93
C HIS A 14 -7.19 -5.43 18.17
N ALA A 15 -7.39 -6.57 18.84
CA ALA A 15 -6.32 -7.56 19.04
C ALA A 15 -5.85 -8.21 17.72
N LEU A 16 -6.77 -8.47 16.78
CA LEU A 16 -6.44 -9.00 15.44
C LEU A 16 -5.70 -7.97 14.57
N VAL A 17 -6.12 -6.70 14.62
CA VAL A 17 -5.46 -5.61 13.90
C VAL A 17 -4.04 -5.39 14.44
N ILE A 18 -3.84 -5.41 15.76
CA ILE A 18 -2.51 -5.28 16.39
C ILE A 18 -1.60 -6.46 16.02
N LEU A 19 -2.12 -7.70 15.95
CA LEU A 19 -1.34 -8.87 15.52
C LEU A 19 -1.00 -8.86 14.03
N ALA A 20 -1.90 -8.39 13.17
CA ALA A 20 -1.64 -8.21 11.74
C ALA A 20 -0.62 -7.11 11.48
N ILE A 21 -0.71 -5.97 12.19
CA ILE A 21 0.28 -4.89 12.15
C ILE A 21 1.66 -5.40 12.61
N LEU A 22 1.74 -6.21 13.68
CA LEU A 22 3.02 -6.78 14.12
C LEU A 22 3.67 -7.69 13.06
N GLY A 23 2.87 -8.46 12.31
CA GLY A 23 3.37 -9.34 11.23
C GLY A 23 3.84 -8.58 9.99
N ILE A 24 3.13 -7.51 9.62
CA ILE A 24 3.48 -6.63 8.49
C ILE A 24 4.76 -5.82 8.78
N VAL A 25 4.99 -5.43 10.03
CA VAL A 25 6.17 -4.63 10.42
C VAL A 25 7.46 -5.46 10.45
N THR A 26 7.41 -6.77 10.73
CA THR A 26 8.59 -7.63 10.60
C THR A 26 9.04 -7.88 9.16
N ALA A 27 8.18 -7.57 8.19
CA ALA A 27 8.38 -7.84 6.76
C ALA A 27 9.01 -6.68 5.97
N LEU A 28 9.22 -5.51 6.59
CA LEU A 28 9.88 -4.34 5.99
C LEU A 28 11.34 -4.17 6.45
N ILE A 29 11.93 -5.21 7.05
CA ILE A 29 13.39 -5.27 7.21
C ILE A 29 13.95 -5.68 5.85
N PRO A 30 14.57 -4.80 5.05
CA PRO A 30 15.49 -5.29 4.06
C PRO A 30 16.56 -6.07 4.83
N ALA A 31 16.68 -7.36 4.55
CA ALA A 31 17.98 -7.99 4.65
C ALA A 31 18.85 -7.23 3.64
N ALA A 32 19.48 -6.15 4.08
CA ALA A 32 20.55 -5.51 3.34
C ALA A 32 21.71 -6.51 3.33
N THR A 33 21.64 -7.50 2.44
CA THR A 33 22.85 -8.18 1.98
C THR A 33 23.59 -7.14 1.16
N ALA A 34 24.50 -6.44 1.83
CA ALA A 34 25.60 -5.76 1.18
C ALA A 34 26.50 -6.83 0.53
N ASP A 35 26.04 -7.43 -0.56
CA ASP A 35 26.84 -8.32 -1.38
C ASP A 35 26.27 -8.40 -2.80
N GLN A 36 26.76 -7.51 -3.66
CA GLN A 36 27.47 -7.83 -4.90
C GLN A 36 27.34 -6.66 -5.87
N ALA A 37 28.20 -5.65 -5.68
CA ALA A 37 28.71 -4.88 -6.79
C ALA A 37 29.57 -5.83 -7.65
N LYS A 38 28.96 -6.52 -8.59
CA LYS A 38 29.68 -7.18 -9.68
C LYS A 38 28.97 -6.82 -10.98
N GLY A 39 29.69 -6.07 -11.82
CA GLY A 39 29.15 -5.39 -12.98
C GLY A 39 28.38 -6.32 -13.90
N ASP A 40 27.12 -5.96 -14.12
CA ASP A 40 26.38 -6.32 -15.32
C ASP A 40 25.72 -5.04 -15.84
N ASN A 41 25.84 -4.78 -17.14
CA ASN A 41 25.18 -3.68 -17.83
C ASN A 41 23.70 -4.01 -18.09
N SER A 42 23.06 -4.73 -17.17
CA SER A 42 21.62 -4.87 -17.11
C SER A 42 21.07 -3.57 -16.54
N GLU A 43 20.13 -2.92 -17.23
CA GLU A 43 19.30 -1.89 -16.60
C GLU A 43 18.81 -2.43 -15.26
N SER A 44 19.23 -1.79 -14.17
CA SER A 44 18.91 -2.24 -12.82
C SER A 44 17.43 -1.99 -12.60
N ARG A 45 16.62 -3.05 -12.75
CA ARG A 45 15.18 -2.99 -12.53
C ARG A 45 14.91 -2.60 -11.08
N VAL A 46 13.88 -1.78 -10.87
CA VAL A 46 13.44 -1.43 -9.51
C VAL A 46 12.83 -2.69 -8.89
N GLN A 47 13.49 -3.20 -7.86
CA GLN A 47 13.05 -4.33 -7.06
C GLN A 47 12.80 -3.87 -5.62
N LEU A 48 11.72 -4.35 -5.02
CA LEU A 48 11.43 -4.18 -3.60
C LEU A 48 11.20 -5.55 -2.98
N GLU A 49 11.63 -5.73 -1.75
CA GLU A 49 11.35 -6.93 -0.96
C GLU A 49 10.26 -6.58 0.05
N ALA A 50 9.16 -7.34 0.05
CA ALA A 50 8.07 -7.19 1.00
C ALA A 50 7.62 -8.57 1.48
N ASN A 51 7.76 -8.85 2.78
CA ASN A 51 7.33 -10.12 3.38
C ASN A 51 7.96 -11.37 2.73
N GLY A 52 9.25 -11.28 2.38
CA GLY A 52 9.96 -12.36 1.69
C GLY A 52 9.48 -12.60 0.25
N THR A 53 8.77 -11.64 -0.33
CA THR A 53 8.32 -11.64 -1.72
C THR A 53 9.03 -10.51 -2.47
N THR A 54 9.72 -10.85 -3.55
CA THR A 54 10.28 -9.84 -4.45
C THR A 54 9.16 -9.26 -5.33
N ILE A 55 9.06 -7.93 -5.39
CA ILE A 55 8.27 -7.22 -6.38
C ILE A 55 9.18 -6.49 -7.35
N THR A 56 8.95 -6.67 -8.64
CA THR A 56 9.77 -6.09 -9.71
C THR A 56 8.91 -5.17 -10.57
N LYS A 57 9.32 -3.90 -10.68
CA LYS A 57 8.62 -2.94 -11.54
C LYS A 57 8.67 -3.40 -13.00
N MET A 58 7.56 -3.30 -13.70
CA MET A 58 7.50 -3.46 -15.15
C MET A 58 8.20 -2.28 -15.85
N THR A 59 8.86 -2.58 -16.97
CA THR A 59 9.24 -1.58 -17.96
C THR A 59 8.00 -1.08 -18.71
N ASP A 60 8.10 0.08 -19.36
CA ASP A 60 6.99 0.64 -20.15
C ASP A 60 6.54 -0.32 -21.27
N LEU A 61 7.48 -1.06 -21.87
CA LEU A 61 7.18 -2.05 -22.91
C LEU A 61 6.42 -3.26 -22.35
N GLU A 62 6.79 -3.75 -21.16
CA GLU A 62 6.10 -4.85 -20.50
C GLU A 62 4.71 -4.43 -20.04
N LEU A 63 4.58 -3.24 -19.45
CA LEU A 63 3.31 -2.70 -18.99
C LEU A 63 2.34 -2.50 -20.17
N SER A 64 2.79 -1.85 -21.25
CA SER A 64 1.97 -1.66 -22.45
C SER A 64 1.62 -2.98 -23.13
N GLY A 65 2.53 -3.94 -23.16
CA GLY A 65 2.27 -5.30 -23.64
C GLY A 65 1.22 -6.01 -22.82
N PHE A 66 1.33 -5.96 -21.49
CA PHE A 66 0.39 -6.57 -20.56
C PHE A 66 -1.01 -5.96 -20.69
N LEU A 67 -1.12 -4.62 -20.67
CA LEU A 67 -2.39 -3.89 -20.77
C LEU A 67 -3.11 -4.08 -22.11
N ARG A 68 -2.37 -4.40 -23.19
CA ARG A 68 -2.98 -4.74 -24.48
C ARG A 68 -3.70 -6.10 -24.43
N ASP A 69 -3.14 -7.03 -23.67
CA ASP A 69 -3.63 -8.41 -23.62
C ASP A 69 -4.59 -8.63 -22.42
N HIS A 70 -4.55 -7.73 -21.43
CA HIS A 70 -5.35 -7.74 -20.21
C HIS A 70 -5.89 -6.33 -19.96
N GLU A 71 -7.18 -6.14 -20.17
CA GLU A 71 -7.86 -4.89 -19.82
C GLU A 71 -8.35 -5.00 -18.37
N PRO A 72 -7.77 -4.25 -17.42
CA PRO A 72 -8.24 -4.27 -16.04
C PRO A 72 -9.64 -3.66 -15.96
N ASP A 73 -10.59 -4.38 -15.36
CA ASP A 73 -11.92 -3.84 -15.03
C ASP A 73 -11.79 -2.97 -13.78
N ILE A 74 -11.44 -1.70 -13.97
CA ILE A 74 -11.25 -0.74 -12.89
C ILE A 74 -12.55 0.03 -12.65
N GLN A 75 -13.15 -0.17 -11.48
CA GLN A 75 -14.33 0.57 -11.04
C GLN A 75 -14.11 1.09 -9.62
N PRO A 76 -13.64 2.34 -9.44
CA PRO A 76 -13.44 2.90 -8.11
C PRO A 76 -14.77 3.00 -7.34
N ASP A 77 -14.79 2.47 -6.13
CA ASP A 77 -15.92 2.48 -5.20
C ASP A 77 -16.06 3.83 -4.48
N SER A 78 -14.99 4.62 -4.40
CA SER A 78 -15.01 5.96 -3.81
C SER A 78 -15.81 7.00 -4.61
N GLY A 79 -16.04 6.73 -5.89
CA GLY A 79 -16.61 7.68 -6.85
C GLY A 79 -15.58 8.66 -7.45
N TYR A 80 -14.30 8.55 -7.11
CA TYR A 80 -13.23 9.26 -7.83
C TYR A 80 -12.96 8.63 -9.20
N GLU A 81 -12.57 9.44 -10.17
CA GLU A 81 -12.06 8.94 -11.45
C GLU A 81 -10.60 8.49 -11.28
N TYR A 82 -10.12 7.59 -12.13
CA TYR A 82 -8.70 7.23 -12.17
C TYR A 82 -8.02 7.82 -13.41
N ASP A 83 -6.72 8.10 -13.31
CA ASP A 83 -5.89 8.57 -14.42
C ASP A 83 -5.32 7.37 -15.19
N PRO A 84 -5.79 7.07 -16.42
CA PRO A 84 -5.30 5.92 -17.19
C PRO A 84 -3.82 6.04 -17.59
N ASP A 85 -3.29 7.27 -17.69
CA ASP A 85 -1.90 7.52 -18.05
C ASP A 85 -0.94 7.32 -16.86
N SER A 86 -1.49 7.17 -15.65
CA SER A 86 -0.73 6.93 -14.43
C SER A 86 -0.43 5.45 -14.14
N ALA A 87 -0.75 4.56 -15.08
CA ALA A 87 -0.61 3.13 -14.91
C ALA A 87 0.81 2.74 -14.46
N VAL A 88 0.91 1.92 -13.40
CA VAL A 88 2.15 1.26 -13.00
C VAL A 88 1.90 -0.22 -12.78
N GLY A 89 2.74 -1.04 -13.40
CA GLY A 89 2.70 -2.49 -13.27
C GLY A 89 3.87 -3.06 -12.48
N TRP A 90 3.58 -4.12 -11.71
CA TRP A 90 4.55 -4.85 -10.92
C TRP A 90 4.37 -6.35 -11.10
N TYR A 91 5.48 -7.06 -11.31
CA TYR A 91 5.53 -8.49 -11.09
C TYR A 91 5.65 -8.74 -9.60
N THR A 92 4.77 -9.57 -9.06
CA THR A 92 4.75 -9.98 -7.65
C THR A 92 5.08 -11.46 -7.58
N GLU A 93 6.25 -11.79 -7.01
CA GLU A 93 6.68 -13.19 -6.93
C GLU A 93 5.61 -14.02 -6.20
N ASN A 94 5.29 -15.19 -6.74
CA ASN A 94 4.26 -16.11 -6.22
C ASN A 94 2.81 -15.59 -6.18
N SER A 95 2.54 -14.31 -6.49
CA SER A 95 1.19 -13.72 -6.41
C SER A 95 0.61 -13.38 -7.79
N GLY A 96 1.42 -12.88 -8.74
CA GLY A 96 0.95 -12.55 -10.10
C GLY A 96 1.40 -11.18 -10.58
N VAL A 97 0.53 -10.46 -11.31
CA VAL A 97 0.81 -9.11 -11.81
C VAL A 97 -0.13 -8.11 -11.14
N TYR A 98 0.41 -7.04 -10.57
CA TYR A 98 -0.39 -5.96 -10.01
C TYR A 98 -0.30 -4.72 -10.88
N ILE A 99 -1.44 -4.20 -11.33
CA ILE A 99 -1.55 -2.94 -12.07
C ILE A 99 -2.28 -1.92 -11.18
N SER A 100 -1.77 -0.70 -11.08
CA SER A 100 -2.40 0.38 -10.33
C SER A 100 -2.44 1.69 -11.08
N TYR A 101 -3.39 2.53 -10.70
CA TYR A 101 -3.68 3.85 -11.23
C TYR A 101 -3.90 4.83 -10.09
N ASN A 102 -3.49 6.06 -10.30
CA ASN A 102 -3.80 7.19 -9.45
C ASN A 102 -5.29 7.52 -9.54
N LEU A 103 -5.91 7.86 -8.41
CA LEU A 103 -7.22 8.50 -8.40
C LEU A 103 -7.07 10.02 -8.55
N ILE A 104 -8.00 10.62 -9.28
CA ILE A 104 -8.09 12.05 -9.55
C ILE A 104 -9.13 12.62 -8.59
N GLY A 105 -8.73 13.61 -7.80
CA GLY A 105 -9.61 14.29 -6.85
C GLY A 105 -9.24 15.76 -6.68
N ASP A 106 -9.99 16.44 -5.82
CA ASP A 106 -9.68 17.81 -5.39
C ASP A 106 -8.60 17.82 -4.28
N GLU A 107 -8.36 18.98 -3.68
CA GLU A 107 -7.36 19.15 -2.62
C GLU A 107 -7.65 18.34 -1.34
N ALA A 108 -8.89 17.86 -1.16
CA ALA A 108 -9.25 17.02 -0.05
C ALA A 108 -8.79 15.57 -0.26
N LEU A 109 -8.60 15.11 -1.51
CA LEU A 109 -8.00 13.80 -1.79
C LEU A 109 -6.48 13.88 -1.57
N ARG A 110 -6.05 13.56 -0.34
CA ARG A 110 -4.64 13.58 0.07
C ARG A 110 -3.87 12.38 -0.46
N PHE A 111 -4.56 11.27 -0.67
CA PHE A 111 -4.03 10.06 -1.29
C PHE A 111 -5.17 9.27 -1.95
N GLY A 112 -4.92 8.67 -3.11
CA GLY A 112 -5.90 7.84 -3.80
C GLY A 112 -5.26 6.93 -4.85
N THR A 113 -5.49 5.63 -4.73
CA THR A 113 -5.04 4.61 -5.68
C THR A 113 -6.12 3.56 -5.88
N VAL A 114 -6.22 3.05 -7.09
CA VAL A 114 -7.00 1.87 -7.43
C VAL A 114 -6.14 0.92 -8.26
N GLY A 115 -6.25 -0.37 -8.03
CA GLY A 115 -5.49 -1.34 -8.81
C GLY A 115 -6.06 -2.74 -8.73
N THR A 116 -5.58 -3.58 -9.63
CA THR A 116 -6.02 -4.96 -9.78
C THR A 116 -4.82 -5.89 -9.70
N LEU A 117 -4.91 -6.88 -8.82
CA LEU A 117 -4.02 -8.02 -8.78
C LEU A 117 -4.59 -9.09 -9.72
N PHE A 118 -3.85 -9.40 -10.78
CA PHE A 118 -4.07 -10.54 -11.65
C PHE A 118 -3.34 -11.74 -11.05
N GLU A 119 -4.07 -12.63 -10.38
CA GLU A 119 -3.50 -13.80 -9.73
C GLU A 119 -3.08 -14.87 -10.74
N GLN A 120 -2.21 -15.78 -10.32
CA GLN A 120 -1.69 -16.85 -11.19
C GLN A 120 -2.77 -17.83 -11.68
N ASP A 121 -3.88 -17.96 -10.94
CA ASP A 121 -5.01 -18.81 -11.31
C ASP A 121 -5.98 -18.12 -12.30
N GLY A 122 -5.69 -16.87 -12.68
CA GLY A 122 -6.48 -16.04 -13.58
C GLY A 122 -7.58 -15.25 -12.90
N SER A 123 -7.76 -15.38 -11.59
CA SER A 123 -8.65 -14.51 -10.82
C SER A 123 -8.08 -13.09 -10.73
N GLN A 124 -8.97 -12.14 -10.45
CA GLN A 124 -8.61 -10.73 -10.32
C GLN A 124 -9.15 -10.21 -8.99
N VAL A 125 -8.32 -9.48 -8.26
CA VAL A 125 -8.69 -8.82 -7.01
C VAL A 125 -8.46 -7.32 -7.15
N GLN A 126 -9.52 -6.54 -7.09
CA GLN A 126 -9.43 -5.08 -7.12
C GLN A 126 -9.20 -4.56 -5.70
N ASN A 127 -8.27 -3.62 -5.54
CA ASN A 127 -8.04 -2.91 -4.31
C ASN A 127 -8.09 -1.41 -4.55
N GLU A 128 -8.69 -0.68 -3.64
CA GLU A 128 -8.74 0.77 -3.65
C GLU A 128 -8.42 1.31 -2.27
N ILE A 129 -7.58 2.34 -2.20
CA ILE A 129 -7.26 3.03 -0.96
C ILE A 129 -7.35 4.53 -1.21
N ILE A 130 -8.12 5.22 -0.37
CA ILE A 130 -8.17 6.68 -0.33
C ILE A 130 -7.88 7.21 1.07
N ALA A 131 -7.32 8.42 1.13
CA ALA A 131 -7.25 9.24 2.32
C ALA A 131 -7.79 10.62 1.96
N VAL A 132 -8.94 10.98 2.53
CA VAL A 132 -9.64 12.25 2.26
C VAL A 132 -9.65 13.11 3.52
N GLY A 133 -9.16 14.33 3.44
CA GLY A 133 -9.06 15.22 4.59
C GLY A 133 -8.16 16.43 4.34
N ASN A 134 -7.65 17.00 5.42
CA ASN A 134 -6.79 18.18 5.41
C ASN A 134 -5.59 17.98 6.35
N GLU A 135 -4.97 19.07 6.80
CA GLU A 135 -3.83 19.01 7.72
C GLU A 135 -4.22 18.58 9.15
N GLU A 136 -5.47 18.82 9.56
CA GLU A 136 -5.99 18.54 10.91
C GLU A 136 -6.47 17.09 11.07
N GLY A 137 -6.62 16.35 9.97
CA GLY A 137 -7.13 14.98 9.98
C GLY A 137 -7.93 14.63 8.73
N GLY A 138 -8.56 13.47 8.77
CA GLY A 138 -9.33 12.97 7.64
C GLY A 138 -9.88 11.56 7.86
N THR A 139 -10.38 10.99 6.78
CA THR A 139 -10.90 9.62 6.75
C THR A 139 -10.08 8.80 5.74
N GLY A 140 -9.57 7.67 6.21
CA GLY A 140 -8.99 6.63 5.36
C GLY A 140 -10.05 5.59 5.03
N LYS A 141 -10.16 5.19 3.77
CA LYS A 141 -11.05 4.09 3.36
C LYS A 141 -10.32 3.13 2.44
N THR A 142 -10.67 1.86 2.56
CA THR A 142 -10.07 0.79 1.76
C THR A 142 -11.14 -0.20 1.32
N TRP A 143 -11.13 -0.50 0.04
CA TRP A 143 -11.98 -1.51 -0.57
C TRP A 143 -11.14 -2.65 -1.15
N THR A 144 -11.68 -3.86 -1.04
CA THR A 144 -11.19 -5.05 -1.74
C THR A 144 -12.41 -5.71 -2.38
N ASP A 145 -12.37 -5.93 -3.70
CA ASP A 145 -13.46 -6.49 -4.51
C ASP A 145 -14.83 -5.84 -4.20
N HIS A 146 -14.87 -4.51 -4.27
CA HIS A 146 -16.06 -3.69 -4.01
C HIS A 146 -16.62 -3.75 -2.58
N GLN A 147 -15.90 -4.39 -1.66
CA GLN A 147 -16.28 -4.43 -0.24
C GLN A 147 -15.42 -3.46 0.54
N LEU A 148 -16.04 -2.58 1.32
CA LEU A 148 -15.34 -1.72 2.27
C LEU A 148 -14.76 -2.58 3.39
N VAL A 149 -13.43 -2.74 3.42
CA VAL A 149 -12.72 -3.59 4.37
C VAL A 149 -12.09 -2.80 5.52
N ALA A 150 -11.85 -1.50 5.33
CA ALA A 150 -11.45 -0.57 6.39
C ALA A 150 -12.02 0.83 6.17
N GLU A 151 -12.43 1.47 7.26
CA GLU A 151 -12.78 2.88 7.32
C GLU A 151 -12.38 3.39 8.71
N GLU A 152 -11.46 4.36 8.75
CA GLU A 152 -10.97 4.94 9.99
C GLU A 152 -10.93 6.46 9.87
N ASN A 153 -11.25 7.13 10.98
CA ASN A 153 -11.15 8.58 11.10
C ASN A 153 -9.92 8.92 11.91
N PHE A 154 -9.18 9.91 11.45
CA PHE A 154 -7.94 10.36 12.05
C PHE A 154 -8.05 11.83 12.41
N SER A 155 -7.52 12.16 13.57
CA SER A 155 -7.23 13.50 14.02
C SER A 155 -5.72 13.77 13.93
N GLU A 156 -5.33 15.04 14.01
CA GLU A 156 -3.94 15.47 14.07
C GLU A 156 -3.15 14.72 15.17
N SER A 157 -3.74 14.48 16.34
CA SER A 157 -3.09 13.74 17.43
C SER A 157 -2.85 12.26 17.14
N ASP A 158 -3.63 11.66 16.23
CA ASP A 158 -3.46 10.24 15.87
C ASP A 158 -2.23 10.01 14.98
N ALA A 159 -1.68 11.08 14.40
CA ALA A 159 -0.44 11.03 13.62
C ALA A 159 0.78 10.69 14.52
N ASP A 160 0.76 11.12 15.79
CA ASP A 160 1.87 10.92 16.74
C ASP A 160 1.80 9.59 17.51
N GLU A 161 0.60 9.06 17.80
CA GLU A 161 0.43 7.91 18.71
C GLU A 161 0.63 6.54 18.04
N THR A 162 0.53 6.44 16.71
CA THR A 162 0.44 5.13 16.02
C THR A 162 1.75 4.63 15.42
N LEU A 163 2.83 5.41 15.52
CA LEU A 163 4.16 5.01 15.05
C LEU A 163 4.74 3.96 16.02
N VAL A 164 4.53 2.67 15.71
CA VAL A 164 5.23 1.57 16.38
C VAL A 164 6.72 1.88 16.34
N PRO A 165 7.42 1.95 17.48
CA PRO A 165 8.80 2.38 17.51
C PRO A 165 9.73 1.27 17.02
N GLN A 166 9.68 0.85 15.74
CA GLN A 166 10.67 -0.06 15.14
C GLN A 166 10.92 0.14 13.62
N ALA A 167 12.21 -0.01 13.28
CA ALA A 167 12.91 0.09 12.00
C ALA A 167 13.20 1.51 11.48
N ASN A 168 14.50 1.88 11.47
CA ASN A 168 15.04 3.13 10.93
C ASN A 168 14.50 3.50 9.52
N ALA A 169 14.13 2.49 8.72
CA ALA A 169 13.55 2.71 7.39
C ALA A 169 12.16 3.34 7.43
N PHE A 170 11.28 2.90 8.34
CA PHE A 170 9.93 3.48 8.44
C PHE A 170 9.97 4.90 9.00
N THR A 171 10.83 5.16 9.99
CA THR A 171 11.07 6.54 10.47
C THR A 171 11.58 7.43 9.34
N ARG A 172 12.58 6.98 8.55
CA ARG A 172 13.07 7.74 7.38
C ARG A 172 12.01 7.97 6.32
N PHE A 173 11.14 6.99 6.10
CA PHE A 173 10.01 7.13 5.18
C PHE A 173 9.03 8.19 5.69
N SER A 174 8.65 8.12 6.96
CA SER A 174 7.77 9.11 7.60
C SER A 174 8.37 10.51 7.56
N ASP A 175 9.61 10.68 8.00
CA ASP A 175 10.32 11.97 7.97
C ASP A 175 10.39 12.54 6.55
N CYS A 176 10.62 11.68 5.57
CA CYS A 176 10.63 12.09 4.17
C CYS A 176 9.23 12.52 3.71
N MET A 177 8.19 11.76 4.02
CA MET A 177 6.80 12.09 3.69
C MET A 177 6.34 13.41 4.33
N ASP A 178 6.69 13.62 5.60
CA ASP A 178 6.45 14.86 6.33
C ASP A 178 7.18 16.03 5.65
N SER A 179 8.43 15.84 5.22
CA SER A 179 9.19 16.87 4.46
C SER A 179 8.55 17.23 3.11
N LYS A 180 7.66 16.37 2.61
CA LYS A 180 6.90 16.58 1.37
C LYS A 180 5.49 17.12 1.62
N GLY A 181 5.15 17.44 2.87
CA GLY A 181 3.86 17.98 3.26
C GLY A 181 2.73 16.95 3.28
N VAL A 182 3.06 15.66 3.35
CA VAL A 182 2.04 14.62 3.54
C VAL A 182 1.78 14.48 5.04
N PRO A 183 0.54 14.69 5.52
CA PRO A 183 0.23 14.54 6.94
C PRO A 183 0.45 13.10 7.42
N GLY A 184 1.00 12.92 8.62
CA GLY A 184 1.27 11.59 9.21
C GLY A 184 0.02 10.71 9.30
N TRP A 185 -1.17 11.29 9.49
CA TRP A 185 -2.43 10.53 9.48
C TRP A 185 -2.70 9.81 8.15
N VAL A 186 -2.22 10.35 7.01
CA VAL A 186 -2.34 9.71 5.69
C VAL A 186 -1.49 8.44 5.65
N ILE A 187 -0.30 8.46 6.26
CA ILE A 187 0.58 7.29 6.36
C ILE A 187 -0.09 6.20 7.21
N ASN A 188 -0.76 6.59 8.30
CA ASN A 188 -1.52 5.67 9.14
C ASN A 188 -2.71 5.07 8.39
N ALA A 189 -3.47 5.89 7.65
CA ALA A 189 -4.56 5.44 6.80
C ALA A 189 -4.11 4.40 5.77
N ILE A 190 -3.00 4.66 5.09
CA ILE A 190 -2.40 3.74 4.12
C ILE A 190 -1.97 2.43 4.80
N SER A 191 -1.31 2.53 5.96
CA SER A 191 -0.80 1.36 6.71
C SER A 191 -1.95 0.46 7.17
N ILE A 192 -3.02 1.05 7.72
CA ILE A 192 -4.23 0.35 8.11
C ILE A 192 -4.92 -0.26 6.88
N GLY A 193 -5.00 0.49 5.78
CA GLY A 193 -5.56 0.02 4.52
C GLY A 193 -4.85 -1.23 3.99
N CYS A 194 -3.52 -1.19 3.87
CA CYS A 194 -2.76 -2.38 3.47
C CYS A 194 -2.91 -3.54 4.46
N ALA A 195 -2.96 -3.27 5.77
CA ALA A 195 -3.21 -4.32 6.75
C ALA A 195 -4.60 -4.97 6.62
N ALA A 196 -5.62 -4.19 6.24
CA ALA A 196 -6.94 -4.70 5.96
C ALA A 196 -6.95 -5.55 4.67
N VAL A 197 -6.34 -5.07 3.59
CA VAL A 197 -6.18 -5.82 2.33
C VAL A 197 -5.47 -7.15 2.60
N CYS A 198 -4.37 -7.13 3.35
CA CYS A 198 -3.64 -8.32 3.79
C CYS A 198 -4.55 -9.35 4.45
N ALA A 199 -5.39 -8.91 5.40
CA ALA A 199 -6.24 -9.79 6.19
C ALA A 199 -7.33 -10.45 5.33
N VAL A 200 -7.88 -9.73 4.35
CA VAL A 200 -8.96 -10.23 3.47
C VAL A 200 -8.43 -11.14 2.38
N THR A 201 -7.24 -10.86 1.85
CA THR A 201 -6.62 -11.60 0.73
C THR A 201 -5.72 -12.76 1.17
N LEU A 202 -5.75 -13.11 2.47
CA LEU A 202 -4.87 -14.15 3.04
C LEU A 202 -3.37 -13.91 2.78
N GLY A 203 -2.98 -12.64 2.63
CA GLY A 203 -1.60 -12.19 2.47
C GLY A 203 -1.17 -11.82 1.04
N THR A 204 -1.85 -12.28 -0.02
CA THR A 204 -1.45 -11.94 -1.41
C THR A 204 -1.60 -10.45 -1.70
N GLY A 205 -2.65 -9.84 -1.15
CA GLY A 205 -2.93 -8.42 -1.28
C GLY A 205 -1.98 -7.52 -0.51
N CYS A 206 -1.20 -8.02 0.46
CA CYS A 206 -0.17 -7.21 1.12
C CYS A 206 0.86 -6.68 0.12
N VAL A 207 1.34 -7.61 -0.71
CA VAL A 207 2.39 -7.38 -1.68
C VAL A 207 1.87 -6.46 -2.78
N ALA A 208 0.64 -6.71 -3.24
CA ALA A 208 -0.08 -5.87 -4.18
C ALA A 208 -0.30 -4.45 -3.64
N CYS A 209 -0.71 -4.29 -2.38
CA CYS A 209 -0.92 -2.99 -1.76
C CYS A 209 0.38 -2.18 -1.71
N ILE A 210 1.47 -2.79 -1.23
CA ILE A 210 2.79 -2.15 -1.18
C ILE A 210 3.28 -1.79 -2.58
N ALA A 211 3.09 -2.69 -3.57
CA ALA A 211 3.42 -2.44 -4.96
C ALA A 211 2.62 -1.25 -5.53
N GLY A 212 1.33 -1.17 -5.23
CA GLY A 212 0.48 -0.05 -5.61
C GLY A 212 0.95 1.26 -5.04
N LEU A 213 1.30 1.30 -3.76
CA LEU A 213 1.86 2.49 -3.12
C LEU A 213 3.20 2.91 -3.72
N ALA A 214 4.03 1.94 -4.10
CA ALA A 214 5.29 2.22 -4.78
C ALA A 214 5.09 2.75 -6.22
N GLY A 215 3.94 2.43 -6.84
CA GLY A 215 3.57 2.85 -8.18
C GLY A 215 2.79 4.17 -8.25
N THR A 216 1.94 4.47 -7.27
CA THR A 216 0.99 5.59 -7.34
C THR A 216 1.45 6.86 -6.61
N TYR A 217 1.04 7.99 -7.19
CA TYR A 217 1.11 9.39 -6.76
C TYR A 217 2.47 9.95 -6.32
N SER A 218 3.12 10.55 -7.31
CA SER A 218 4.18 11.55 -7.24
C SER A 218 5.52 11.04 -6.71
N THR A 219 6.58 11.71 -7.18
CA THR A 219 7.96 11.52 -6.74
C THR A 219 8.08 11.26 -5.25
N ASN A 220 7.22 11.80 -4.38
CA ASN A 220 7.37 11.77 -2.94
C ASN A 220 7.28 10.38 -2.29
N ILE A 221 6.19 9.60 -2.41
CA ILE A 221 6.10 8.28 -1.75
C ILE A 221 7.19 7.34 -2.28
N GLY A 222 7.28 7.19 -3.61
CA GLY A 222 8.30 6.35 -4.24
C GLY A 222 9.73 6.80 -3.93
N TYR A 223 10.00 8.11 -3.91
CA TYR A 223 11.30 8.66 -3.47
C TYR A 223 11.55 8.39 -2.00
N CYS A 224 10.56 8.56 -1.13
CA CYS A 224 10.70 8.36 0.29
C CYS A 224 10.93 6.90 0.63
N VAL A 225 10.26 5.97 -0.06
CA VAL A 225 10.54 4.53 0.03
C VAL A 225 11.97 4.24 -0.46
N ALA A 226 12.36 4.76 -1.62
CA ALA A 226 13.69 4.54 -2.19
C ALA A 226 14.82 5.17 -1.36
N LYS A 227 14.58 6.31 -0.73
CA LYS A 227 15.51 7.01 0.15
C LYS A 227 15.64 6.26 1.48
N ALA A 228 14.51 5.88 2.07
CA ALA A 228 14.46 5.09 3.29
C ALA A 228 15.18 3.75 3.14
N SER A 229 15.03 3.07 2.00
CA SER A 229 15.69 1.77 1.73
C SER A 229 17.20 1.88 1.54
N LYS A 230 17.70 3.02 1.03
CA LYS A 230 19.15 3.34 0.97
C LYS A 230 19.72 3.79 2.32
N GLY A 231 18.84 4.05 3.28
CA GLY A 231 19.18 4.53 4.60
C GLY A 231 19.65 5.98 4.67
N GLU A 232 19.21 6.78 3.69
CA GLU A 232 19.47 8.21 3.54
C GLU A 232 18.34 9.09 4.12
#